data_AF-A0AA95NEU2-F1
#
_entry.id   AF-A0AA95NEU2-F1
#
_cell.length_a   1.000
_cell.length_b   1.000
_cell.length_c   1.000
_cell.angle_alpha   90.00
_cell.angle_beta   90.00
_cell.angle_gamma   90.00
#
_symmetry.space_group_name_H-M   'P 1'
#
loop_
_entity.id
_entity.type
_entity.pdbx_description
1 polymer ?
#
loop_
_entity_poly.entity_id
_entity_poly.type
_entity_poly.pdbx_seq_one_letter_code
_entity_poly.pdbx_strand_id
1 'polypeptide(L)'
;MKHSANLLAPLVAGLMALAAPEVGAATPALTLSSVGATFPTDGKFTLGFEFMVSEAVEVVSLGVFDGGAPGLAAPAQVSLWLDDQVGTLLATTEVAAGTGATLVGQFRHVAISPLTLLPGNIYVIGAYLPAGEATAFNMGGDSSVGSFDGRLTQVVDRYWDDGQDFPLGSSGVAGSAWLGANFQIAAVPEPGQAGLLTLGLLGLALRRRQQMSAGTSADQSSSGSIAQR
;
A
#
# COMPACT_ATOMS: atom_id res chain seq x y z
N MET A 1 19.74 68.75 8.91
CA MET A 1 18.99 67.98 9.93
C MET A 1 18.32 66.80 9.24
N LYS A 2 18.77 65.60 9.62
CA LYS A 2 18.06 64.31 9.68
C LYS A 2 17.37 63.78 8.40
N HIS A 3 18.07 62.82 7.80
CA HIS A 3 17.57 61.64 7.10
C HIS A 3 16.31 61.04 7.75
N SER A 4 15.37 60.54 6.93
CA SER A 4 14.52 59.39 7.27
C SER A 4 13.98 58.76 5.98
N ALA A 5 14.65 57.70 5.54
CA ALA A 5 14.10 56.73 4.62
C ALA A 5 13.09 55.87 5.37
N ASN A 6 11.92 55.60 4.80
CA ASN A 6 11.06 54.51 5.24
C ASN A 6 10.97 53.48 4.12
N LEU A 7 11.74 52.41 4.32
CA LEU A 7 11.72 51.16 3.57
C LEU A 7 10.32 50.53 3.66
N LEU A 8 9.66 50.34 2.53
CA LEU A 8 8.58 49.37 2.41
C LEU A 8 9.19 47.96 2.50
N ALA A 9 8.96 47.27 3.60
CA ALA A 9 9.21 45.84 3.73
C ALA A 9 8.01 45.06 3.15
N PRO A 10 8.19 44.16 2.17
CA PRO A 10 7.12 43.25 1.79
C PRO A 10 7.10 42.06 2.77
N LEU A 11 5.99 41.92 3.47
CA LEU A 11 5.63 40.75 4.27
C LEU A 11 5.42 39.55 3.32
N VAL A 12 6.40 38.66 3.20
CA VAL A 12 6.21 37.36 2.51
C VAL A 12 5.59 36.41 3.51
N ALA A 13 4.25 36.30 3.48
CA ALA A 13 3.52 35.27 4.20
C ALA A 13 3.82 33.91 3.54
N GLY A 14 4.64 33.10 4.21
CA GLY A 14 4.94 31.73 3.79
C GLY A 14 3.72 30.84 4.00
N LEU A 15 3.03 30.50 2.91
CA LEU A 15 2.03 29.44 2.90
C LEU A 15 2.77 28.10 2.85
N MET A 16 3.13 27.55 4.02
CA MET A 16 3.53 26.14 4.14
C MET A 16 2.26 25.30 3.95
N ALA A 17 1.95 24.95 2.70
CA ALA A 17 0.95 23.94 2.40
C ALA A 17 1.49 22.59 2.89
N LEU A 18 0.95 22.11 4.00
CA LEU A 18 1.17 20.75 4.48
C LEU A 18 0.51 19.83 3.45
N ALA A 19 1.29 19.30 2.51
CA ALA A 19 0.80 18.29 1.58
C ALA A 19 0.47 17.04 2.41
N ALA A 20 -0.82 16.80 2.65
CA ALA A 20 -1.26 15.55 3.22
C ALA A 20 -0.93 14.44 2.22
N PRO A 21 -0.34 13.31 2.64
CA PRO A 21 -0.21 12.15 1.78
C PRO A 21 -1.59 11.76 1.23
N GLU A 22 -1.74 11.72 -0.10
CA GLU A 22 -2.91 11.09 -0.70
C GLU A 22 -2.76 9.58 -0.49
N VAL A 23 -3.56 9.03 0.44
CA VAL A 23 -3.71 7.58 0.59
C VAL A 23 -4.53 7.11 -0.62
N GLY A 24 -3.88 6.39 -1.53
CA GLY A 24 -4.59 5.77 -2.66
C GLY A 24 -5.68 4.81 -2.17
N ALA A 25 -6.74 4.63 -2.96
CA ALA A 25 -7.80 3.69 -2.61
C ALA A 25 -7.25 2.27 -2.44
N ALA A 26 -7.66 1.59 -1.37
CA ALA A 26 -7.21 0.24 -1.07
C ALA A 26 -7.89 -0.79 -1.99
N THR A 27 -7.12 -1.65 -2.63
CA THR A 27 -7.59 -2.73 -3.51
C THR A 27 -7.26 -4.10 -2.92
N PRO A 28 -8.11 -5.13 -3.09
CA PRO A 28 -7.78 -6.49 -2.65
C PRO A 28 -6.58 -7.06 -3.41
N ALA A 29 -5.72 -7.82 -2.72
CA ALA A 29 -4.60 -8.54 -3.31
C ALA A 29 -5.07 -9.58 -4.33
N LEU A 30 -6.18 -10.28 -4.04
CA LEU A 30 -6.90 -11.13 -4.97
C LEU A 30 -8.37 -10.73 -5.04
N THR A 31 -8.91 -10.65 -6.26
CA THR A 31 -10.37 -10.58 -6.48
C THR A 31 -10.87 -11.87 -7.12
N LEU A 32 -11.88 -12.50 -6.51
CA LEU A 32 -12.60 -13.63 -7.08
C LEU A 32 -13.88 -13.14 -7.76
N SER A 33 -14.07 -13.54 -9.02
CA SER A 33 -15.31 -13.36 -9.79
C SER A 33 -16.26 -14.56 -9.67
N SER A 34 -15.71 -15.74 -9.39
CA SER A 34 -16.48 -16.92 -8.99
C SER A 34 -15.67 -17.76 -7.99
N VAL A 35 -16.38 -18.38 -7.06
CA VAL A 35 -15.82 -19.35 -6.12
C VAL A 35 -16.03 -20.75 -6.69
N GLY A 36 -14.97 -21.54 -6.73
CA GLY A 36 -15.00 -22.95 -7.10
C GLY A 36 -15.39 -23.85 -5.93
N ALA A 37 -14.70 -24.97 -5.79
CA ALA A 37 -14.93 -25.89 -4.68
C ALA A 37 -14.41 -25.28 -3.37
N THR A 38 -15.25 -25.33 -2.32
CA THR A 38 -14.82 -25.05 -0.96
C THR A 38 -14.49 -26.34 -0.22
N PHE A 39 -13.66 -26.23 0.80
CA PHE A 39 -13.23 -27.36 1.62
C PHE A 39 -13.18 -26.96 3.10
N PRO A 40 -13.59 -27.86 4.00
CA PRO A 40 -13.59 -27.60 5.42
C PRO A 40 -12.15 -27.47 5.95
N THR A 41 -11.95 -26.54 6.88
CA THR A 41 -10.63 -26.33 7.51
C THR A 41 -10.42 -27.21 8.75
N ASP A 42 -11.51 -27.70 9.35
CA ASP A 42 -11.55 -28.55 10.55
C ASP A 42 -10.69 -28.05 11.73
N GLY A 43 -10.36 -26.75 11.77
CA GLY A 43 -9.50 -26.15 12.77
C GLY A 43 -8.04 -26.65 12.75
N LYS A 44 -7.58 -27.20 11.64
CA LYS A 44 -6.23 -27.75 11.51
C LYS A 44 -5.29 -26.83 10.76
N PHE A 45 -5.83 -26.16 9.75
CA PHE A 45 -5.00 -25.56 8.72
C PHE A 45 -4.82 -24.05 8.89
N THR A 46 -3.58 -23.60 8.70
CA THR A 46 -3.29 -22.25 8.20
C THR A 46 -3.18 -22.33 6.69
N LEU A 47 -4.06 -21.61 5.98
CA LEU A 47 -4.19 -21.68 4.53
C LEU A 47 -3.92 -20.33 3.90
N GLY A 48 -3.07 -20.33 2.88
CA GLY A 48 -2.61 -19.10 2.28
C GLY A 48 -1.81 -19.26 1.02
N PHE A 49 -0.98 -18.27 0.78
CA PHE A 49 -0.19 -18.16 -0.43
C PHE A 49 1.06 -17.32 -0.25
N GLU A 50 2.07 -17.65 -1.06
CA GLU A 50 3.32 -16.92 -1.19
C GLU A 50 3.25 -15.94 -2.35
N PHE A 51 3.74 -14.72 -2.16
CA PHE A 51 3.72 -13.69 -3.17
C PHE A 51 4.94 -12.77 -3.07
N MET A 52 5.19 -12.06 -4.17
CA MET A 52 6.15 -10.94 -4.24
C MET A 52 5.42 -9.68 -4.67
N VAL A 53 6.01 -8.51 -4.36
CA VAL A 53 5.52 -7.21 -4.83
C VAL A 53 6.48 -6.65 -5.88
N SER A 54 5.96 -6.03 -6.94
CA SER A 54 6.76 -5.43 -8.02
C SER A 54 7.18 -3.98 -7.71
N GLU A 55 6.50 -3.34 -6.77
CA GLU A 55 6.79 -2.01 -6.25
C GLU A 55 6.44 -1.94 -4.77
N ALA A 56 6.79 -0.83 -4.10
CA ALA A 56 6.42 -0.65 -2.70
C ALA A 56 4.91 -0.45 -2.55
N VAL A 57 4.28 -1.20 -1.65
CA VAL A 57 2.83 -1.15 -1.38
C VAL A 57 2.57 -1.10 0.12
N GLU A 58 1.46 -0.52 0.55
CA GLU A 58 1.02 -0.57 1.95
C GLU A 58 -0.11 -1.58 2.12
N VAL A 59 0.09 -2.58 2.97
CA VAL A 59 -0.99 -3.46 3.45
C VAL A 59 -1.76 -2.73 4.53
N VAL A 60 -3.06 -2.55 4.33
CA VAL A 60 -3.92 -1.76 5.23
C VAL A 60 -4.98 -2.59 5.95
N SER A 61 -5.27 -3.80 5.45
CA SER A 61 -6.17 -4.74 6.09
C SER A 61 -5.79 -6.16 5.75
N LEU A 62 -6.06 -7.08 6.68
CA LEU A 62 -5.99 -8.52 6.44
C LEU A 62 -7.42 -9.07 6.48
N GLY A 63 -7.67 -10.11 5.70
CA GLY A 63 -8.99 -10.70 5.58
C GLY A 63 -8.96 -12.21 5.49
N VAL A 64 -10.08 -12.80 5.87
CA VAL A 64 -10.32 -14.25 5.88
C VAL A 64 -11.48 -14.59 4.97
N PHE A 65 -11.41 -15.75 4.33
CA PHE A 65 -12.45 -16.22 3.41
C PHE A 65 -13.79 -16.42 4.14
N ASP A 66 -14.86 -15.92 3.54
CA ASP A 66 -16.26 -16.05 3.96
C ASP A 66 -17.10 -16.30 2.70
N GLY A 67 -16.84 -17.42 2.04
CA GLY A 67 -17.49 -17.80 0.78
C GLY A 67 -19.02 -17.84 0.91
N GLY A 68 -19.72 -17.14 0.01
CA GLY A 68 -21.18 -17.00 0.09
C GLY A 68 -21.66 -16.03 1.18
N ALA A 69 -20.72 -15.47 1.96
CA ALA A 69 -20.90 -14.47 3.00
C ALA A 69 -21.87 -14.79 4.16
N PRO A 70 -21.98 -16.03 4.68
CA PRO A 70 -22.80 -16.32 5.86
C PRO A 70 -22.27 -15.67 7.15
N GLY A 71 -21.00 -15.26 7.17
CA GLY A 71 -20.27 -14.85 8.37
C GLY A 71 -19.47 -16.01 8.96
N LEU A 72 -18.43 -15.67 9.72
CA LEU A 72 -17.50 -16.65 10.26
C LEU A 72 -18.12 -17.44 11.42
N ALA A 73 -17.98 -18.76 11.40
CA ALA A 73 -18.47 -19.64 12.47
C ALA A 73 -17.69 -19.50 13.78
N ALA A 74 -16.42 -19.11 13.69
CA ALA A 74 -15.52 -18.83 14.81
C ALA A 74 -14.57 -17.68 14.45
N PRO A 75 -13.93 -17.01 15.43
CA PRO A 75 -12.88 -16.04 15.14
C PRO A 75 -11.74 -16.71 14.37
N ALA A 76 -11.18 -16.02 13.39
CA ALA A 76 -10.07 -16.52 12.57
C ALA A 76 -8.85 -15.61 12.69
N GLN A 77 -7.67 -16.21 12.82
CA GLN A 77 -6.41 -15.46 12.88
C GLN A 77 -5.86 -15.34 11.46
N VAL A 78 -5.48 -14.14 11.05
CA VAL A 78 -4.82 -13.89 9.77
C VAL A 78 -3.46 -13.27 10.03
N SER A 79 -2.43 -13.83 9.43
CA SER A 79 -1.04 -13.44 9.66
C SER A 79 -0.32 -13.25 8.33
N LEU A 80 0.59 -12.29 8.32
CA LEU A 80 1.46 -11.96 7.21
C LEU A 80 2.92 -12.07 7.68
N TRP A 81 3.72 -12.77 6.91
CA TRP A 81 5.11 -13.09 7.22
C TRP A 81 6.05 -12.67 6.10
N LEU A 82 7.30 -12.42 6.47
CA LEU A 82 8.44 -12.45 5.56
C LEU A 82 8.92 -13.90 5.42
N ASP A 83 9.13 -14.36 4.20
CA ASP A 83 9.68 -15.69 3.96
C ASP A 83 11.22 -15.66 3.97
N ASP A 84 11.76 -15.63 5.18
CA ASP A 84 13.20 -15.66 5.49
C ASP A 84 13.65 -17.05 5.99
N GLN A 85 12.97 -18.12 5.53
CA GLN A 85 13.12 -19.52 5.97
C GLN A 85 12.62 -19.84 7.37
N VAL A 86 12.48 -18.83 8.24
CA VAL A 86 11.93 -19.00 9.60
C VAL A 86 10.52 -18.40 9.75
N GLY A 87 10.11 -17.55 8.81
CA GLY A 87 8.77 -16.96 8.79
C GLY A 87 8.63 -15.83 9.78
N THR A 88 9.43 -14.76 9.64
CA THR A 88 9.30 -13.58 10.51
C THR A 88 7.91 -12.95 10.39
N LEU A 89 7.16 -12.92 11.50
CA LEU A 89 5.82 -12.31 11.56
C LEU A 89 5.91 -10.79 11.40
N LEU A 90 5.23 -10.26 10.38
CA LEU A 90 5.18 -8.82 10.07
C LEU A 90 3.91 -8.17 10.60
N ALA A 91 2.77 -8.84 10.44
CA ALA A 91 1.48 -8.37 10.92
C ALA A 91 0.57 -9.55 11.23
N THR A 92 -0.35 -9.36 12.18
CA THR A 92 -1.39 -10.33 12.49
C THR A 92 -2.65 -9.61 12.98
N THR A 93 -3.81 -10.19 12.70
CA THR A 93 -5.10 -9.70 13.20
C THR A 93 -6.07 -10.84 13.41
N GLU A 94 -7.02 -10.65 14.32
CA GLU A 94 -8.16 -11.55 14.50
C GLU A 94 -9.38 -10.97 13.79
N VAL A 95 -10.03 -11.77 12.96
CA VAL A 95 -11.34 -11.46 12.40
C VAL A 95 -12.38 -12.18 13.25
N ALA A 96 -13.17 -11.39 14.00
CA ALA A 96 -14.18 -11.92 14.90
C ALA A 96 -15.27 -12.74 14.17
N ALA A 97 -15.89 -13.67 14.90
CA ALA A 97 -17.01 -14.46 14.40
C ALA A 97 -18.19 -13.60 13.92
N GLY A 98 -19.02 -14.17 13.03
CA GLY A 98 -20.20 -13.54 12.47
C GLY A 98 -19.88 -12.60 11.31
N THR A 99 -20.68 -11.54 11.18
CA THR A 99 -20.69 -10.65 10.00
C THR A 99 -20.21 -9.23 10.31
N GLY A 100 -19.64 -8.99 11.49
CA GLY A 100 -19.25 -7.66 11.96
C GLY A 100 -18.08 -7.05 11.17
N ALA A 101 -17.17 -7.87 10.65
CA ALA A 101 -16.07 -7.43 9.82
C ALA A 101 -16.55 -7.06 8.39
N THR A 102 -15.89 -6.08 7.78
CA THR A 102 -16.24 -5.57 6.46
C THR A 102 -16.05 -6.65 5.40
N LEU A 103 -17.09 -6.95 4.63
CA LEU A 103 -17.00 -7.88 3.49
C LEU A 103 -16.49 -7.14 2.25
N VAL A 104 -15.39 -7.61 1.66
CA VAL A 104 -14.87 -7.15 0.38
C VAL A 104 -14.68 -8.36 -0.53
N GLY A 105 -15.51 -8.46 -1.57
CA GLY A 105 -15.61 -9.67 -2.37
C GLY A 105 -16.04 -10.86 -1.50
N GLN A 106 -15.19 -11.88 -1.44
CA GLN A 106 -15.44 -13.13 -0.69
C GLN A 106 -14.72 -13.19 0.66
N PHE A 107 -14.19 -12.07 1.15
CA PHE A 107 -13.33 -12.02 2.33
C PHE A 107 -13.83 -10.98 3.34
N ARG A 108 -13.74 -11.31 4.63
CA ARG A 108 -14.04 -10.43 5.76
C ARG A 108 -12.74 -9.79 6.26
N HIS A 109 -12.66 -8.48 6.20
CA HIS A 109 -11.44 -7.71 6.48
C HIS A 109 -11.50 -6.96 7.81
N VAL A 110 -10.35 -6.91 8.47
CA VAL A 110 -10.06 -6.06 9.62
C VAL A 110 -8.85 -5.20 9.30
N ALA A 111 -8.96 -3.90 9.58
CA ALA A 111 -7.87 -2.96 9.37
C ALA A 111 -6.70 -3.27 10.31
N ILE A 112 -5.48 -3.06 9.81
CA ILE A 112 -4.25 -3.15 10.61
C ILE A 112 -3.55 -1.78 10.59
N SER A 113 -2.55 -1.60 11.45
CA SER A 113 -1.58 -0.52 11.24
C SER A 113 -0.93 -0.72 9.85
N PRO A 114 -0.93 0.30 8.97
CA PRO A 114 -0.38 0.16 7.62
C PRO A 114 1.06 -0.38 7.66
N LEU A 115 1.31 -1.39 6.83
CA LEU A 115 2.59 -2.07 6.73
C LEU A 115 3.12 -1.97 5.30
N THR A 116 4.26 -1.33 5.14
CA THR A 116 4.92 -1.24 3.84
C THR A 116 5.62 -2.55 3.49
N LEU A 117 5.29 -3.10 2.33
CA LEU A 117 6.02 -4.20 1.70
C LEU A 117 6.92 -3.62 0.62
N LEU A 118 8.12 -4.19 0.48
CA LEU A 118 9.15 -3.74 -0.45
C LEU A 118 9.44 -4.82 -1.49
N PRO A 119 9.71 -4.43 -2.75
CA PRO A 119 10.12 -5.36 -3.78
C PRO A 119 11.45 -6.04 -3.42
N GLY A 120 11.67 -7.22 -3.97
CA GLY A 120 12.86 -8.04 -3.69
C GLY A 120 12.74 -8.96 -2.48
N ASN A 121 11.63 -8.92 -1.75
CA ASN A 121 11.29 -9.86 -0.70
C ASN A 121 10.18 -10.82 -1.15
N ILE A 122 10.14 -11.99 -0.50
CA ILE A 122 9.05 -12.96 -0.62
C ILE A 122 8.23 -12.88 0.66
N TYR A 123 6.91 -12.82 0.52
CA TYR A 123 5.97 -12.71 1.62
C TYR A 123 4.99 -13.87 1.57
N VAL A 124 4.45 -14.21 2.73
CA VAL A 124 3.42 -15.24 2.86
C VAL A 124 2.30 -14.67 3.68
N ILE A 125 1.06 -14.83 3.21
CA ILE A 125 -0.13 -14.59 4.02
C ILE A 125 -0.84 -15.91 4.26
N GLY A 126 -1.44 -16.07 5.42
CA GLY A 126 -2.25 -17.24 5.76
C GLY A 126 -3.28 -16.93 6.82
N ALA A 127 -4.38 -17.68 6.78
CA ALA A 127 -5.42 -17.62 7.80
C ALA A 127 -5.57 -18.98 8.44
N TYR A 128 -5.57 -18.97 9.77
CA TYR A 128 -6.04 -20.10 10.56
C TYR A 128 -7.53 -19.94 10.85
N LEU A 129 -8.31 -20.92 10.39
CA LEU A 129 -9.76 -20.96 10.60
C LEU A 129 -10.09 -22.13 11.53
N PRO A 130 -10.43 -21.89 12.82
CA PRO A 130 -10.83 -22.94 13.75
C PRO A 130 -12.09 -23.70 13.30
N ALA A 131 -12.95 -23.04 12.52
CA ALA A 131 -14.14 -23.59 11.91
C ALA A 131 -14.46 -22.81 10.63
N GLY A 132 -15.11 -23.49 9.68
CA GLY A 132 -15.50 -22.91 8.40
C GLY A 132 -14.85 -23.62 7.23
N GLU A 133 -14.78 -22.91 6.11
CA GLU A 133 -14.26 -23.42 4.85
C GLU A 133 -13.27 -22.43 4.26
N ALA A 134 -12.44 -22.92 3.34
CA ALA A 134 -11.62 -22.11 2.45
C ALA A 134 -11.89 -22.54 1.00
N THR A 135 -11.41 -21.74 0.05
CA THR A 135 -11.40 -22.11 -1.38
C THR A 135 -9.96 -22.15 -1.88
N ALA A 136 -9.76 -22.56 -3.14
CA ALA A 136 -8.45 -22.53 -3.78
C ALA A 136 -8.46 -21.58 -4.98
N PHE A 137 -7.29 -21.33 -5.55
CA PHE A 137 -7.14 -20.71 -6.85
C PHE A 137 -6.03 -21.42 -7.62
N ASN A 138 -6.32 -21.76 -8.87
CA ASN A 138 -5.36 -22.32 -9.81
C ASN A 138 -4.70 -23.62 -9.27
N MET A 139 -5.49 -24.42 -8.55
CA MET A 139 -5.13 -25.73 -8.03
C MET A 139 -5.82 -26.84 -8.82
N GLY A 140 -5.22 -28.04 -8.82
CA GLY A 140 -5.82 -29.20 -9.49
C GLY A 140 -7.23 -29.50 -8.95
N GLY A 141 -8.24 -29.39 -9.81
CA GLY A 141 -9.65 -29.62 -9.44
C GLY A 141 -10.38 -28.38 -8.91
N ASP A 142 -9.71 -27.24 -8.75
CA ASP A 142 -10.35 -25.95 -8.48
C ASP A 142 -10.99 -25.35 -9.75
N SER A 143 -12.05 -24.58 -9.54
CA SER A 143 -12.78 -23.84 -10.59
C SER A 143 -13.01 -22.37 -10.23
N SER A 144 -12.31 -21.86 -9.21
CA SER A 144 -12.36 -20.45 -8.84
C SER A 144 -11.78 -19.59 -9.97
N VAL A 145 -12.45 -18.48 -10.29
CA VAL A 145 -12.00 -17.54 -11.32
C VAL A 145 -11.74 -16.21 -10.66
N GLY A 146 -10.55 -15.67 -10.84
CA GLY A 146 -10.12 -14.43 -10.23
C GLY A 146 -8.80 -13.92 -10.79
N SER A 147 -8.33 -12.81 -10.23
CA SER A 147 -7.07 -12.18 -10.61
C SER A 147 -6.42 -11.48 -9.43
N PHE A 148 -5.10 -11.61 -9.32
CA PHE A 148 -4.31 -10.82 -8.38
C PHE A 148 -4.18 -9.36 -8.86
N ASP A 149 -4.03 -8.44 -7.91
CA ASP A 149 -3.63 -7.06 -8.21
C ASP A 149 -2.29 -7.07 -8.96
N GLY A 150 -2.17 -6.27 -10.01
CA GLY A 150 -1.01 -6.29 -10.92
C GLY A 150 0.32 -5.90 -10.26
N ARG A 151 0.30 -5.39 -9.04
CA ARG A 151 1.50 -5.12 -8.22
C ARG A 151 2.02 -6.36 -7.50
N LEU A 152 1.28 -7.48 -7.53
CA LEU A 152 1.64 -8.73 -6.89
C LEU A 152 1.94 -9.80 -7.93
N THR A 153 2.94 -10.60 -7.63
CA THR A 153 3.21 -11.86 -8.32
C THR A 153 2.93 -12.99 -7.36
N GLN A 154 1.86 -13.74 -7.62
CA GLN A 154 1.56 -14.97 -6.90
C GLN A 154 2.60 -16.06 -7.25
N VAL A 155 3.23 -16.66 -6.25
CA VAL A 155 4.32 -17.63 -6.44
C VAL A 155 3.78 -19.07 -6.35
N VAL A 156 3.33 -19.48 -5.16
CA VAL A 156 2.81 -20.83 -4.87
C VAL A 156 1.80 -20.80 -3.72
N ASP A 157 1.01 -21.87 -3.60
CA ASP A 157 0.20 -22.14 -2.42
C ASP A 157 1.06 -22.36 -1.19
N ARG A 158 0.53 -21.98 -0.02
CA ARG A 158 1.14 -22.24 1.28
C ARG A 158 0.11 -22.84 2.23
N TYR A 159 0.52 -23.86 2.99
CA TYR A 159 -0.29 -24.45 4.04
C TYR A 159 0.54 -24.90 5.25
N TRP A 160 -0.11 -24.95 6.41
CA TRP A 160 0.34 -25.62 7.62
C TRP A 160 -0.80 -26.46 8.16
N ASP A 161 -0.55 -27.68 8.63
CA ASP A 161 -1.57 -28.61 9.11
C ASP A 161 -1.61 -28.77 10.63
N ASP A 162 -0.80 -27.97 11.35
CA ASP A 162 -0.70 -27.99 12.81
C ASP A 162 -0.86 -26.58 13.41
N GLY A 163 -2.04 -25.98 13.23
CA GLY A 163 -2.40 -24.73 13.90
C GLY A 163 -2.06 -23.46 13.12
N GLN A 164 -1.59 -22.43 13.82
CA GLN A 164 -1.52 -21.03 13.33
C GLN A 164 -0.12 -20.57 12.90
N ASP A 165 0.83 -21.50 12.86
CA ASP A 165 2.23 -21.20 12.60
C ASP A 165 2.50 -20.88 11.13
N PHE A 166 3.72 -20.43 10.85
CA PHE A 166 4.18 -20.10 9.52
C PHE A 166 3.99 -21.31 8.56
N PRO A 167 3.27 -21.14 7.44
CA PRO A 167 2.98 -22.25 6.54
C PRO A 167 4.17 -22.61 5.65
N LEU A 168 4.94 -23.59 6.12
CA LEU A 168 6.10 -24.17 5.42
C LEU A 168 5.71 -25.12 4.27
N GLY A 169 4.49 -25.66 4.28
CA GLY A 169 4.02 -26.59 3.25
C GLY A 169 3.62 -25.90 1.96
N SER A 170 3.82 -26.57 0.83
CA SER A 170 3.35 -26.15 -0.49
C SER A 170 3.13 -27.36 -1.40
N SER A 171 2.14 -27.28 -2.28
CA SER A 171 1.90 -28.27 -3.33
C SER A 171 2.79 -28.05 -4.56
N GLY A 172 3.55 -26.95 -4.60
CA GLY A 172 4.53 -26.65 -5.64
C GLY A 172 3.93 -26.24 -6.99
N VAL A 173 2.64 -25.89 -7.03
CA VAL A 173 1.97 -25.46 -8.26
C VAL A 173 2.22 -23.96 -8.47
N ALA A 174 2.86 -23.58 -9.58
CA ALA A 174 3.14 -22.18 -9.84
C ALA A 174 1.85 -21.36 -10.01
N GLY A 175 1.75 -20.24 -9.29
CA GLY A 175 0.60 -19.36 -9.33
C GLY A 175 -0.65 -19.91 -8.62
N SER A 176 -0.52 -20.99 -7.83
CA SER A 176 -1.61 -21.52 -7.01
C SER A 176 -1.76 -20.75 -5.70
N ALA A 177 -2.91 -20.89 -5.05
CA ALA A 177 -3.15 -20.39 -3.70
C ALA A 177 -4.19 -21.25 -2.97
N TRP A 178 -3.96 -21.50 -1.67
CA TRP A 178 -5.03 -21.90 -0.75
C TRP A 178 -5.63 -20.63 -0.16
N LEU A 179 -6.85 -20.29 -0.55
CA LEU A 179 -7.50 -19.04 -0.21
C LEU A 179 -8.26 -19.13 1.11
N GLY A 180 -7.50 -19.27 2.20
CA GLY A 180 -7.98 -18.96 3.54
C GLY A 180 -7.88 -17.46 3.85
N ALA A 181 -6.82 -16.82 3.38
CA ALA A 181 -6.53 -15.40 3.62
C ALA A 181 -6.54 -14.55 2.35
N ASN A 182 -6.70 -13.24 2.56
CA ASN A 182 -6.48 -12.19 1.58
C ASN A 182 -6.07 -10.90 2.31
N PHE A 183 -5.71 -9.85 1.59
CA PHE A 183 -5.37 -8.55 2.18
C PHE A 183 -5.72 -7.42 1.22
N GLN A 184 -5.75 -6.19 1.70
CA GLN A 184 -5.89 -5.01 0.83
C GLN A 184 -4.60 -4.20 0.84
N ILE A 185 -4.23 -3.71 -0.35
CA ILE A 185 -3.08 -2.84 -0.54
C ILE A 185 -3.47 -1.46 -1.07
N ALA A 186 -2.76 -0.45 -0.59
CA ALA A 186 -2.78 0.91 -1.10
C ALA A 186 -1.40 1.28 -1.68
N ALA A 187 -1.36 2.33 -2.49
CA ALA A 187 -0.08 2.92 -2.89
C ALA A 187 0.61 3.53 -1.67
N VAL A 188 1.94 3.36 -1.55
CA VAL A 188 2.72 4.04 -0.51
C VAL A 188 2.69 5.54 -0.79
N PRO A 189 2.22 6.38 0.15
CA PRO A 189 2.16 7.80 -0.10
C PRO A 189 3.56 8.37 -0.33
N GLU A 190 3.77 9.10 -1.43
CA GLU A 190 5.07 9.71 -1.69
C GLU A 190 5.36 10.80 -0.65
N PRO A 191 6.35 10.63 0.23
CA PRO A 191 6.69 11.64 1.20
C PRO A 191 7.55 12.70 0.49
N GLY A 192 6.91 13.75 -0.05
CA GLY A 192 7.57 15.03 -0.32
C GLY A 192 8.17 15.25 -1.70
N GLN A 193 7.99 14.37 -2.70
CA GLN A 193 8.45 14.68 -4.07
C GLN A 193 7.72 15.89 -4.66
N ALA A 194 6.41 16.01 -4.42
CA ALA A 194 5.65 17.20 -4.76
C ALA A 194 6.16 18.45 -4.01
N GLY A 195 6.58 18.29 -2.75
CA GLY A 195 7.21 19.34 -1.95
C GLY A 195 8.54 19.80 -2.55
N LEU A 196 9.41 18.88 -2.96
CA LEU A 196 10.69 19.19 -3.59
C LEU A 196 10.50 19.82 -4.98
N LEU A 197 9.54 19.33 -5.76
CA LEU A 197 9.22 19.90 -7.07
C LEU A 197 8.70 21.34 -6.93
N THR A 198 7.77 21.58 -5.99
CA THR A 198 7.24 22.93 -5.74
C THR A 198 8.33 23.87 -5.24
N LEU A 199 9.18 23.44 -4.30
CA LEU A 199 10.34 24.23 -3.84
C LEU A 199 11.33 24.52 -4.98
N GLY A 200 11.60 23.55 -5.86
CA GLY A 200 12.45 23.72 -7.03
C GLY A 200 11.89 24.75 -8.02
N LEU A 201 10.59 24.69 -8.31
CA LEU A 201 9.91 25.66 -9.19
C LEU A 201 9.88 27.07 -8.57
N LEU A 202 9.64 27.18 -7.27
CA LEU A 202 9.73 28.43 -6.51
C LEU A 202 11.15 29.04 -6.59
N GLY A 203 12.18 28.22 -6.39
CA GLY A 203 13.58 28.64 -6.53
C GLY A 203 13.91 29.19 -7.92
N LEU A 204 13.43 28.52 -8.98
CA LEU A 204 13.61 28.97 -10.36
C LEU A 204 12.87 30.28 -10.66
N ALA A 205 11.65 30.45 -10.15
CA ALA A 205 10.88 31.68 -10.32
C ALA A 205 11.54 32.88 -9.62
N LEU A 206 12.07 32.69 -8.40
CA LEU A 206 12.80 33.72 -7.66
C LEU A 206 14.11 34.11 -8.38
N ARG A 207 14.86 33.13 -8.91
CA ARG A 207 16.09 33.39 -9.67
C ARG A 207 15.84 34.19 -10.95
N ARG A 208 14.78 33.88 -11.69
CA ARG A 208 14.40 34.65 -12.91
C ARG A 208 14.05 36.10 -12.59
N ARG A 209 13.36 36.37 -11.47
CA ARG A 209 13.03 37.73 -11.03
C ARG A 209 14.28 38.58 -10.73
N GLN A 210 15.30 37.98 -10.12
CA GLN A 210 16.56 38.66 -9.84
C GLN A 210 17.32 39.02 -11.13
N GLN A 211 17.32 38.13 -12.14
CA GLN A 211 17.98 38.39 -13.42
C GLN A 211 17.31 39.52 -14.22
N MET A 212 15.98 39.62 -14.18
CA MET A 212 15.26 40.71 -14.84
C MET A 212 15.52 42.08 -14.18
N SER A 213 15.65 42.14 -12.85
CA SER A 213 15.93 43.40 -12.14
C SER A 213 17.38 43.90 -12.35
N ALA A 214 18.32 42.99 -12.60
CA ALA A 214 19.71 43.35 -12.92
C ALA A 214 19.86 43.92 -14.33
N GLY A 215 19.07 43.45 -15.30
CA GLY A 215 19.11 43.94 -16.69
C GLY A 215 18.61 45.38 -16.85
N THR A 216 17.57 45.77 -16.12
CA THR A 216 17.00 47.13 -16.19
C THR A 216 17.93 48.20 -15.59
N SER A 217 18.80 47.81 -14.65
CA SER A 217 19.75 48.73 -14.01
C SER A 217 20.96 49.07 -14.90
N ALA A 218 21.31 48.19 -15.84
CA ALA A 218 22.42 48.43 -16.77
C ALA A 218 22.05 49.43 -17.88
N ASP A 219 20.77 49.50 -18.27
CA ASP A 219 20.29 50.34 -19.37
C ASP A 219 20.15 51.83 -18.98
N GLN A 220 19.91 52.12 -17.69
CA GLN A 220 19.84 53.50 -17.19
C GLN A 220 21.21 54.19 -17.04
N SER A 221 22.30 53.43 -16.99
CA SER A 221 23.67 53.99 -16.90
C SER A 221 24.16 54.57 -18.24
N SER A 222 23.60 54.14 -19.37
CA SER A 222 24.07 54.55 -20.71
C SER A 222 23.46 55.87 -21.23
N SER A 223 22.44 56.45 -20.56
CA SER A 223 21.74 57.65 -21.06
C SER A 223 22.13 58.97 -20.39
N GLY A 224 23.16 58.99 -19.53
CA GLY A 224 23.53 60.19 -18.75
C GLY A 224 24.60 61.13 -19.36
N SER A 225 25.13 60.86 -20.56
CA SER A 225 26.36 61.52 -21.05
C SER A 225 26.18 62.53 -22.20
N ILE A 226 24.99 63.14 -22.37
CA ILE A 226 24.78 64.17 -23.40
C ILE A 226 23.91 65.30 -22.85
N ALA A 227 24.54 66.29 -22.23
CA ALA A 227 24.23 67.73 -22.35
C ALA A 227 24.84 68.51 -21.18
N GLN A 228 25.89 69.29 -21.45
CA GLN A 228 26.00 70.69 -21.04
C GLN A 228 27.22 71.33 -21.74
N ARG A 229 26.93 72.13 -22.76
CA ARG A 229 27.78 73.20 -23.32
C ARG A 229 26.97 74.48 -23.26
#